data_AF-A0A972RY61-F1
#
_entry.id   AF-A0A972RY61-F1
#
_cell.length_a   1.000
_cell.length_b   1.000
_cell.length_c   1.000
_cell.angle_alpha   90.00
_cell.angle_beta   90.00
_cell.angle_gamma   90.00
#
_symmetry.space_group_name_H-M   'P 1'
#
loop_
_entity.id
_entity.type
_entity.pdbx_description
1 polymer ?
#
loop_
_entity_poly.entity_id
_entity_poly.type
_entity_poly.pdbx_seq_one_letter_code
_entity_poly.pdbx_strand_id
1 'polypeptide(L)'
;YNLVHLSTGDILRKELETNSRLGQIAKNHMNKGGLVPDDIIMGMVAKEIEANKGTKGVVLDGFPRTVDQAKSLDKLLASKNYEVSAMFALDVNDDELVRRLLERAKDGGRVDDTPEIIEKRIKTYKMTTMKVAEYYAEKGKLYEIDGVGDVDRIFNDISKIIDSLS
;
A
#
# COMPACT_ATOMS: atom_id res chain seq x y z
N TYR A 1 -0.20 4.40 18.57
CA TYR A 1 -0.25 2.92 18.39
C TYR A 1 1.12 2.22 18.45
N ASN A 2 2.24 2.84 18.04
CA ASN A 2 3.56 2.18 17.98
C ASN A 2 3.59 0.95 17.05
N LEU A 3 2.86 1.05 15.94
CA LEU A 3 2.91 0.09 14.84
C LEU A 3 4.05 0.49 13.90
N VAL A 4 4.68 -0.49 13.28
CA VAL A 4 5.73 -0.24 12.28
C VAL A 4 5.08 0.06 10.94
N HIS A 5 5.40 1.21 10.35
CA HIS A 5 4.94 1.56 9.00
C HIS A 5 5.88 0.98 7.94
N LEU A 6 5.31 0.18 7.04
CA LEU A 6 6.02 -0.49 5.96
C LEU A 6 5.42 -0.06 4.61
N SER A 7 5.97 1.01 4.03
CA SER A 7 5.58 1.46 2.68
C SER A 7 6.43 0.77 1.63
N THR A 8 5.82 -0.14 0.87
CA THR A 8 6.50 -0.84 -0.23
C THR A 8 7.05 0.12 -1.28
N GLY A 9 6.34 1.23 -1.55
CA GLY A 9 6.80 2.25 -2.47
C GLY A 9 8.07 2.97 -1.98
N ASP A 10 8.17 3.27 -0.68
CA ASP A 10 9.35 3.93 -0.11
C ASP A 10 10.55 2.98 -0.07
N ILE A 11 10.33 1.70 0.29
CA ILE A 11 11.39 0.70 0.28
C ILE A 11 11.97 0.56 -1.15
N LEU A 12 11.10 0.41 -2.15
CA LEU A 12 11.54 0.33 -3.55
C LEU A 12 12.29 1.60 -4.00
N ARG A 13 11.83 2.79 -3.59
CA ARG A 13 12.53 4.05 -3.90
C ARG A 13 13.93 4.11 -3.30
N LYS A 14 14.11 3.69 -2.04
CA LYS A 14 15.44 3.59 -1.42
C LYS A 14 16.36 2.62 -2.17
N GLU A 15 15.81 1.51 -2.66
CA GLU A 15 16.57 0.54 -3.47
C GLU A 15 16.99 1.10 -4.83
N LEU A 16 16.26 2.09 -5.38
CA LEU A 16 16.69 2.82 -6.59
C LEU A 16 17.97 3.62 -6.36
N GLU A 17 18.14 4.19 -5.16
CA GLU A 17 19.31 5.01 -4.80
C GLU A 17 20.59 4.17 -4.66
N THR A 18 20.45 2.90 -4.26
CA THR A 18 21.58 2.00 -4.02
C THR A 18 22.02 1.22 -5.25
N ASN A 19 21.38 1.43 -6.42
CA ASN A 19 21.60 0.67 -7.66
C ASN A 19 21.55 -0.86 -7.48
N SER A 20 20.82 -1.33 -6.46
CA SER A 20 20.70 -2.76 -6.18
C SER A 20 19.99 -3.50 -7.31
N ARG A 21 20.10 -4.82 -7.34
CA ARG A 21 19.33 -5.65 -8.29
C ARG A 21 17.83 -5.38 -8.16
N LEU A 22 17.35 -5.18 -6.93
CA LEU A 22 15.95 -4.84 -6.66
C LEU A 22 15.61 -3.45 -7.21
N GLY A 23 16.48 -2.45 -7.01
CA GLY A 23 16.34 -1.12 -7.59
C GLY A 23 16.21 -1.14 -9.11
N GLN A 24 17.06 -1.91 -9.80
CA GLN A 24 17.00 -2.01 -11.27
C GLN A 24 15.66 -2.58 -11.77
N ILE A 25 15.14 -3.61 -11.09
CA ILE A 25 13.83 -4.18 -11.41
C ILE A 25 12.72 -3.17 -11.09
N ALA A 26 12.77 -2.53 -9.92
CA ALA A 26 11.81 -1.52 -9.51
C ALA A 26 11.73 -0.38 -10.55
N LYS A 27 12.88 0.13 -11.01
CA LYS A 27 12.98 1.21 -12.00
C LYS A 27 12.24 0.87 -13.30
N ASN A 28 12.41 -0.34 -13.81
CA ASN A 28 11.81 -0.77 -15.07
C ASN A 28 10.27 -0.83 -15.01
N HIS A 29 9.70 -1.10 -13.85
CA HIS A 29 8.26 -1.21 -13.64
C HIS A 29 7.64 0.14 -13.22
N MET A 30 8.25 0.83 -12.24
CA MET A 30 7.72 2.07 -11.67
C MET A 30 7.69 3.21 -12.68
N ASN A 31 8.74 3.38 -13.50
CA ASN A 31 8.77 4.42 -14.54
C ASN A 31 7.70 4.22 -15.63
N LYS A 32 7.07 3.04 -15.67
CA LYS A 32 5.98 2.71 -16.59
C LYS A 32 4.63 2.68 -15.88
N GLY A 33 4.52 3.14 -14.63
CA GLY A 33 3.32 3.03 -13.81
C GLY A 33 2.87 1.60 -13.52
N GLY A 34 3.77 0.62 -13.67
CA GLY A 34 3.48 -0.80 -13.49
C GLY A 34 3.74 -1.29 -12.07
N LEU A 35 3.24 -2.49 -11.77
CA LEU A 35 3.55 -3.20 -10.53
C LEU A 35 4.88 -3.96 -10.69
N VAL A 36 5.68 -3.96 -9.63
CA VAL A 36 6.84 -4.85 -9.49
C VAL A 36 6.32 -6.29 -9.32
N PRO A 37 7.01 -7.31 -9.86
CA PRO A 37 6.59 -8.71 -9.74
C PRO A 37 6.28 -9.14 -8.29
N ASP A 38 5.22 -9.94 -8.15
CA ASP A 38 4.64 -10.33 -6.87
C ASP A 38 5.63 -11.10 -5.98
N ASP A 39 6.45 -11.97 -6.56
CA ASP A 39 7.46 -12.77 -5.85
C ASP A 39 8.52 -11.89 -5.17
N ILE A 40 8.94 -10.83 -5.85
CA ILE A 40 9.92 -9.86 -5.35
C ILE A 40 9.32 -9.06 -4.18
N ILE A 41 8.09 -8.55 -4.35
CA ILE A 41 7.42 -7.77 -3.30
C ILE A 41 7.10 -8.65 -2.09
N MET A 42 6.64 -9.88 -2.30
CA MET A 42 6.39 -10.84 -1.22
C MET A 42 7.67 -11.13 -0.43
N GLY A 43 8.81 -11.32 -1.11
CA GLY A 43 10.10 -11.53 -0.43
C GLY A 43 10.51 -10.34 0.43
N MET A 44 10.32 -9.13 -0.08
CA MET A 44 10.59 -7.89 0.65
C MET A 44 9.69 -7.75 1.88
N VAL A 45 8.37 -7.91 1.72
CA VAL A 45 7.40 -7.83 2.83
C VAL A 45 7.67 -8.91 3.88
N ALA A 46 7.99 -10.14 3.47
CA ALA A 46 8.32 -11.22 4.41
C ALA A 46 9.56 -10.91 5.25
N LYS A 47 10.59 -10.32 4.64
CA LYS A 47 11.80 -9.87 5.34
C LYS A 47 11.49 -8.79 6.37
N GLU A 48 10.69 -7.79 6.00
CA GLU A 48 10.32 -6.70 6.90
C GLU A 48 9.45 -7.17 8.06
N ILE A 49 8.50 -8.07 7.83
CA ILE A 49 7.69 -8.67 8.90
C ILE A 49 8.57 -9.44 9.89
N GLU A 50 9.56 -10.19 9.41
CA GLU A 50 10.47 -10.92 10.29
C GLU A 50 11.39 -9.97 11.08
N ALA A 51 11.92 -8.93 10.44
CA ALA A 51 12.77 -7.93 11.09
C ALA A 51 12.03 -7.17 12.21
N ASN A 52 10.71 -7.07 12.12
CA ASN A 52 9.85 -6.38 13.09
C ASN A 52 9.06 -7.34 13.99
N LYS A 53 9.53 -8.59 14.13
CA LYS A 53 8.94 -9.56 15.04
C LYS A 53 8.98 -9.06 16.49
N GLY A 54 7.87 -9.21 17.20
CA GLY A 54 7.74 -8.76 18.60
C GLY A 54 7.34 -7.29 18.77
N THR A 55 7.12 -6.56 17.67
CA THR A 55 6.48 -5.24 17.71
C THR A 55 4.97 -5.38 17.94
N LYS A 56 4.28 -4.25 18.21
CA LYS A 56 2.81 -4.25 18.42
C LYS A 56 2.00 -4.56 17.16
N GLY A 57 2.63 -4.60 15.99
CA GLY A 57 2.00 -4.83 14.70
C GLY A 57 2.61 -3.94 13.61
N VAL A 58 2.11 -4.12 12.39
CA VAL A 58 2.61 -3.44 11.20
C VAL A 58 1.47 -2.77 10.43
N VAL A 59 1.74 -1.62 9.83
CA VAL A 59 0.88 -0.98 8.83
C VAL A 59 1.54 -1.19 7.48
N LEU A 60 0.94 -2.04 6.65
CA LEU A 60 1.38 -2.25 5.27
C LEU A 60 0.76 -1.16 4.39
N ASP A 61 1.62 -0.37 3.74
CA ASP A 61 1.23 0.72 2.84
C ASP A 61 1.65 0.41 1.39
N GLY A 62 0.68 0.48 0.49
CA GLY A 62 0.85 0.16 -0.92
C GLY A 62 0.95 -1.34 -1.22
N PHE A 63 0.62 -2.22 -0.26
CA PHE A 63 0.58 -3.68 -0.41
C PHE A 63 -0.47 -4.29 0.54
N PRO A 64 -1.24 -5.31 0.13
CA PRO A 64 -1.27 -5.94 -1.20
C PRO A 64 -2.00 -5.10 -2.26
N ARG A 65 -1.64 -5.29 -3.54
CA ARG A 65 -2.24 -4.60 -4.70
C ARG A 65 -2.99 -5.51 -5.66
N THR A 66 -2.88 -6.84 -5.47
CA THR A 66 -3.62 -7.87 -6.21
C THR A 66 -4.22 -8.87 -5.23
N VAL A 67 -5.27 -9.58 -5.64
CA VAL A 67 -5.89 -10.62 -4.80
C VAL A 67 -4.93 -11.77 -4.51
N ASP A 68 -4.05 -12.11 -5.46
CA ASP A 68 -3.06 -13.17 -5.25
C ASP A 68 -1.96 -12.76 -4.25
N GLN A 69 -1.57 -11.49 -4.24
CA GLN A 69 -0.75 -10.93 -3.17
C GLN A 69 -1.46 -10.99 -1.81
N ALA A 70 -2.75 -10.67 -1.75
CA ALA A 70 -3.54 -10.73 -0.50
C ALA A 70 -3.62 -12.17 0.04
N LYS A 71 -3.91 -13.16 -0.82
CA LYS A 71 -3.89 -14.58 -0.46
C LYS A 71 -2.51 -15.03 0.03
N SER A 72 -1.45 -14.56 -0.64
CA SER A 72 -0.07 -14.90 -0.27
C SER A 72 0.35 -14.28 1.06
N LEU A 73 -0.08 -13.04 1.32
CA LEU A 73 0.10 -12.36 2.59
C LEU A 73 -0.61 -13.12 3.72
N ASP A 74 -1.88 -13.45 3.54
CA ASP A 74 -2.66 -14.18 4.55
C ASP A 74 -2.01 -15.54 4.88
N LYS A 75 -1.51 -16.27 3.87
CA LYS A 75 -0.78 -17.53 4.07
C LYS A 75 0.54 -17.32 4.84
N LEU A 76 1.30 -16.27 4.50
CA LEU A 76 2.54 -15.93 5.18
C LEU A 76 2.28 -15.59 6.66
N LEU A 77 1.30 -14.74 6.92
CA LEU A 77 0.93 -14.33 8.28
C LEU A 77 0.45 -15.53 9.11
N ALA A 78 -0.43 -16.36 8.54
CA ALA A 78 -0.94 -17.56 9.22
C ALA A 78 0.20 -18.53 9.61
N SER A 79 1.23 -18.68 8.76
CA SER A 79 2.41 -19.51 9.07
C SER A 79 3.21 -19.02 10.28
N LYS A 80 3.01 -17.76 10.68
CA LYS A 80 3.66 -17.09 11.81
C LYS A 80 2.70 -16.81 12.97
N ASN A 81 1.48 -17.35 12.94
CA ASN A 81 0.40 -17.04 13.89
C ASN A 81 0.03 -15.55 13.93
N TYR A 82 0.10 -14.88 12.79
CA TYR A 82 -0.39 -13.52 12.58
C TYR A 82 -1.58 -13.52 11.64
N GLU A 83 -2.30 -12.41 11.61
CA GLU A 83 -3.34 -12.16 10.62
C GLU A 83 -3.41 -10.68 10.27
N VAL A 84 -4.05 -10.36 9.16
CA VAL A 84 -4.50 -8.99 8.88
C VAL A 84 -5.66 -8.67 9.81
N SER A 85 -5.54 -7.64 10.65
CA SER A 85 -6.64 -7.22 11.54
C SER A 85 -7.67 -6.35 10.81
N ALA A 86 -7.21 -5.47 9.93
CA ALA A 86 -8.04 -4.55 9.17
C ALA A 86 -7.37 -4.12 7.86
N MET A 87 -8.19 -3.82 6.86
CA MET A 87 -7.84 -3.11 5.64
C MET A 87 -8.61 -1.79 5.61
N PHE A 88 -7.90 -0.68 5.54
CA PHE A 88 -8.49 0.64 5.39
C PHE A 88 -8.49 1.05 3.93
N ALA A 89 -9.66 1.27 3.35
CA ALA A 89 -9.82 1.83 2.02
C ALA A 89 -10.23 3.30 2.13
N LEU A 90 -9.32 4.20 1.74
CA LEU A 90 -9.63 5.62 1.66
C LEU A 90 -10.34 5.89 0.33
N ASP A 91 -11.63 6.18 0.41
CA ASP A 91 -12.45 6.52 -0.76
C ASP A 91 -12.22 7.99 -1.15
N VAL A 92 -11.76 8.20 -2.37
CA VAL A 92 -11.44 9.51 -2.92
C VAL A 92 -11.87 9.49 -4.38
N ASN A 93 -12.64 10.50 -4.79
CA ASN A 93 -13.07 10.61 -6.17
C ASN A 93 -11.88 10.87 -7.12
N ASP A 94 -12.05 10.51 -8.40
CA ASP A 94 -11.00 10.58 -9.41
C ASP A 94 -10.41 11.98 -9.57
N ASP A 95 -11.24 13.01 -9.56
CA ASP A 95 -10.81 14.41 -9.76
C ASP A 95 -9.87 14.85 -8.63
N GLU A 96 -10.22 14.54 -7.38
CA GLU A 96 -9.40 14.82 -6.21
C GLU A 96 -8.12 13.96 -6.19
N LEU A 97 -8.19 12.69 -6.61
CA LEU A 97 -7.01 11.84 -6.75
C LEU A 97 -6.01 12.40 -7.76
N VAL A 98 -6.49 12.78 -8.95
CA VAL A 98 -5.65 13.39 -9.99
C VAL A 98 -5.05 14.70 -9.49
N ARG A 99 -5.84 15.57 -8.86
CA ARG A 99 -5.35 16.83 -8.29
C ARG A 99 -4.20 16.60 -7.31
N ARG A 100 -4.37 15.70 -6.33
CA ARG A 100 -3.34 15.37 -5.32
C ARG A 100 -2.07 14.79 -5.94
N LEU A 101 -2.20 13.96 -6.98
CA LEU A 101 -1.05 13.37 -7.66
C LEU A 101 -0.27 14.42 -8.48
N LEU A 102 -0.97 15.35 -9.14
CA LEU A 102 -0.35 16.46 -9.85
C LEU A 102 0.34 17.45 -8.90
N GLU A 103 -0.25 17.73 -7.72
CA GLU A 103 0.38 18.56 -6.69
C GLU A 103 1.68 17.92 -6.19
N ARG A 104 1.67 16.62 -5.92
CA ARG A 104 2.86 15.88 -5.51
C ARG A 104 3.99 15.93 -6.56
N ALA A 105 3.64 15.91 -7.85
CA ALA A 105 4.60 16.05 -8.94
C ALA A 105 5.28 17.44 -8.94
N LYS A 106 4.50 18.50 -8.65
CA LYS A 106 5.00 19.89 -8.62
C LYS A 106 5.98 20.13 -7.48
N ASP A 107 5.75 19.50 -6.33
CA ASP A 107 6.62 19.63 -5.15
C ASP A 107 7.97 18.90 -5.31
N GLY A 108 8.24 18.31 -6.49
CA GLY A 108 9.51 17.64 -6.82
C GLY A 108 9.67 16.28 -6.13
N GLY A 109 8.65 15.77 -5.47
CA GLY A 109 8.76 14.60 -4.59
C GLY A 109 8.92 13.27 -5.30
N ARG A 110 8.53 13.14 -6.58
CA ARG A 110 8.50 11.87 -7.31
C ARG A 110 8.68 12.05 -8.82
N VAL A 111 9.76 11.48 -9.36
CA VAL A 111 10.08 11.51 -10.81
C VAL A 111 9.14 10.65 -11.65
N ASP A 112 8.36 9.77 -11.03
CA ASP A 112 7.38 8.89 -11.66
C ASP A 112 5.93 9.45 -11.64
N ASP A 113 5.70 10.67 -11.14
CA ASP A 113 4.37 11.30 -11.15
C ASP A 113 4.18 12.22 -12.40
N THR A 114 4.29 11.68 -13.62
CA THR A 114 3.87 12.42 -14.85
C THR A 114 2.37 12.21 -15.11
N PRO A 115 1.68 13.12 -15.83
CA PRO A 115 0.26 12.94 -16.16
C PRO A 115 -0.07 11.56 -16.77
N GLU A 116 0.76 11.07 -17.69
CA GLU A 116 0.57 9.76 -18.34
C GLU A 116 0.76 8.60 -17.36
N ILE A 117 1.72 8.72 -16.42
CA ILE A 117 1.95 7.69 -15.41
C ILE A 117 0.83 7.72 -14.36
N ILE A 118 0.33 8.90 -13.99
CA ILE A 118 -0.79 9.08 -13.07
C ILE A 118 -2.04 8.37 -13.60
N GLU A 119 -2.42 8.62 -14.85
CA GLU A 119 -3.57 7.98 -15.47
C GLU A 119 -3.42 6.45 -15.46
N LYS A 120 -2.24 5.95 -15.84
CA LYS A 120 -1.95 4.52 -15.84
C LYS A 120 -2.02 3.91 -14.43
N ARG A 121 -1.53 4.62 -13.42
CA ARG A 121 -1.60 4.18 -12.01
C ARG A 121 -3.04 4.10 -11.51
N ILE A 122 -3.88 5.10 -11.82
CA ILE A 122 -5.31 5.08 -11.48
C ILE A 122 -5.99 3.89 -12.15
N LYS A 123 -5.71 3.67 -13.45
CA LYS A 123 -6.25 2.51 -14.19
C LYS A 123 -5.81 1.18 -13.57
N THR A 124 -4.53 1.02 -13.24
CA THR A 124 -4.02 -0.18 -12.57
C THR A 124 -4.69 -0.39 -11.22
N TYR A 125 -4.79 0.65 -10.40
CA TYR A 125 -5.47 0.59 -9.10
C TYR A 125 -6.91 0.08 -9.22
N LYS A 126 -7.69 0.65 -10.15
CA LYS A 126 -9.08 0.23 -10.38
C LYS A 126 -9.22 -1.22 -10.85
N MET A 127 -8.32 -1.67 -11.73
CA MET A 127 -8.39 -3.02 -12.28
C MET A 127 -7.91 -4.11 -11.29
N THR A 128 -7.00 -3.77 -10.38
CA THR A 128 -6.34 -4.76 -9.52
C THR A 128 -6.61 -4.52 -8.03
N THR A 129 -6.28 -3.33 -7.52
CA THR A 129 -6.25 -3.05 -6.08
C THR A 129 -7.64 -2.93 -5.49
N MET A 130 -8.63 -2.44 -6.24
CA MET A 130 -10.02 -2.43 -5.77
C MET A 130 -10.54 -3.83 -5.41
N LYS A 131 -10.13 -4.87 -6.15
CA LYS A 131 -10.52 -6.27 -5.87
C LYS A 131 -9.94 -6.82 -4.56
N VAL A 132 -8.88 -6.18 -4.05
CA VAL A 132 -8.33 -6.52 -2.73
C VAL A 132 -9.29 -6.09 -1.62
N ALA A 133 -9.96 -4.95 -1.79
CA ALA A 133 -10.98 -4.50 -0.85
C ALA A 133 -12.13 -5.51 -0.79
N GLU A 134 -12.63 -5.97 -1.93
CA GLU A 134 -13.65 -7.03 -2.00
C GLU A 134 -13.20 -8.31 -1.26
N TYR A 135 -11.95 -8.75 -1.47
CA TYR A 135 -11.39 -9.92 -0.80
C TYR A 135 -11.38 -9.79 0.74
N TYR A 136 -11.02 -8.63 1.28
CA TYR A 136 -11.04 -8.40 2.73
C TYR A 136 -12.44 -8.05 3.27
N ALA A 137 -13.35 -7.55 2.43
CA ALA A 137 -14.75 -7.34 2.77
C ALA A 137 -15.45 -8.66 3.07
N GLU A 138 -15.25 -9.69 2.23
CA GLU A 138 -15.77 -11.05 2.46
C GLU A 138 -15.29 -11.67 3.78
N LYS A 139 -14.20 -11.16 4.35
CA LYS A 139 -13.62 -11.60 5.62
C LYS A 139 -14.03 -10.73 6.81
N GLY A 140 -14.85 -9.70 6.59
CA GLY A 140 -15.24 -8.74 7.62
C GLY A 140 -14.09 -7.84 8.10
N LYS A 141 -13.07 -7.62 7.25
CA LYS A 141 -11.85 -6.87 7.59
C LYS A 141 -11.72 -5.55 6.84
N LEU A 142 -12.59 -5.26 5.88
CA LEU A 142 -12.59 -4.00 5.14
C LEU A 142 -13.30 -2.91 5.93
N TYR A 143 -12.64 -1.75 6.03
CA TYR A 143 -13.21 -0.51 6.54
C TYR A 143 -13.01 0.59 5.51
N GLU A 144 -14.12 1.07 4.95
CA GLU A 144 -14.13 2.19 4.00
C GLU A 144 -14.24 3.51 4.76
N ILE A 145 -13.40 4.48 4.37
CA ILE A 145 -13.29 5.78 5.03
C ILE A 145 -13.27 6.84 3.94
N ASP A 146 -14.10 7.86 4.06
CA ASP A 146 -14.04 9.03 3.19
C ASP A 146 -12.68 9.72 3.35
N GLY A 147 -11.87 9.68 2.30
CA GLY A 147 -10.50 10.21 2.25
C GLY A 147 -10.42 11.68 1.79
N VAL A 148 -11.56 12.38 1.68
CA VAL A 148 -11.63 13.79 1.25
C VAL A 148 -11.71 14.71 2.48
N GLY A 149 -11.08 15.89 2.40
CA GLY A 149 -11.18 16.91 3.44
C GLY A 149 -10.10 16.82 4.53
N ASP A 150 -10.52 17.05 5.78
CA ASP A 150 -9.63 17.29 6.92
C ASP A 150 -8.87 16.03 7.38
N VAL A 151 -7.55 16.16 7.55
CA VAL A 151 -6.65 15.05 7.91
C VAL A 151 -6.90 14.57 9.34
N ASP A 152 -7.17 15.47 10.28
CA ASP A 152 -7.42 15.11 11.68
C ASP A 152 -8.74 14.33 11.82
N ARG A 153 -9.78 14.70 11.06
CA ARG A 153 -11.02 13.91 10.95
C ARG A 153 -10.71 12.48 10.48
N ILE A 154 -10.02 12.35 9.34
CA ILE A 154 -9.71 11.03 8.74
C ILE A 154 -8.88 10.19 9.72
N PHE A 155 -7.88 10.79 10.36
CA PHE A 155 -7.05 10.14 11.37
C PHE A 155 -7.88 9.65 12.57
N ASN A 156 -8.80 10.48 13.07
CA ASN A 156 -9.68 10.12 14.18
C ASN A 156 -10.64 8.99 13.81
N ASP A 157 -11.15 8.96 12.58
CA ASP A 157 -12.04 7.89 12.12
C ASP A 157 -11.31 6.55 11.99
N ILE A 158 -10.07 6.55 11.46
CA ILE A 158 -9.19 5.36 11.49
C ILE A 158 -8.91 4.93 12.93
N SER A 159 -8.58 5.88 13.80
CA SER A 159 -8.20 5.60 15.20
C SER A 159 -9.32 4.92 15.97
N LYS A 160 -10.57 5.40 15.83
CA LYS A 160 -11.75 4.76 16.45
C LYS A 160 -11.91 3.29 16.04
N ILE A 161 -11.64 2.98 14.77
CA ILE A 161 -11.71 1.60 14.27
C ILE A 161 -10.60 0.75 14.90
N ILE A 162 -9.36 1.25 14.90
CA ILE A 162 -8.22 0.54 15.53
C ILE A 162 -8.50 0.28 17.02
N ASP A 163 -9.02 1.26 17.74
CA ASP A 163 -9.37 1.13 19.15
C ASP A 163 -10.46 0.08 19.38
N SER A 164 -11.36 -0.14 18.43
CA SER A 164 -12.42 -1.17 18.49
C SER A 164 -11.93 -2.60 18.20
N LEU A 165 -10.75 -2.73 17.61
CA LEU A 165 -10.11 -4.03 17.30
C LEU A 165 -9.24 -4.54 18.46
N SER A 166 -9.11 -3.74 19.53
CA SER A 166 -8.22 -3.97 20.67
C SER A 166 -8.89 -4.75 21.79
#